data_AF-A0AAV8WVL5-F1
#
_entry.id   AF-A0AAV8WVL5-F1
#
_cell.length_a   1.000
_cell.length_b   1.000
_cell.length_c   1.000
_cell.angle_alpha   90.00
_cell.angle_beta   90.00
_cell.angle_gamma   90.00
#
_symmetry.space_group_name_H-M   'P 1'
#
loop_
_entity.id
_entity.type
_entity.pdbx_description
1 polymer ?
#
loop_
_entity_poly.entity_id
_entity_poly.type
_entity_poly.pdbx_seq_one_letter_code
_entity_poly.pdbx_strand_id
1 'polypeptide(L)'
;MRCLMLQSKHCLLKDLECLFQIFLLYFLDGEGIKLFAFHGKINEEMEGREAGTFSRDILKAKNGRWTFSDKQTKLKIGDILYYWTYVEYFDGQRKLGYPKDDQMFVVKELIAETDISSTTTATTVTSAATTRGSVPQTGSPDGSCEGTDTTINNGRKSCKGKLIFTEPFDAEMRNKLWTIDQKFAGAPDYEFVIYVNNPQTLNITSKHLSIKPVLIETVYGDGFVTRPYDLGENCTGVTGSPDCRIVPDAGFILPPVLSSRIHTKGKFSFKYGKIEIKAKLPKGDWIYPELYLNSVNDDYGLNYDSGQIRIAFTPGNANLNTKLEGGIILGSNAASRSYGIKSVEKRTSWTNEYHRFGLNWKPDSITVSVDDKVYGTIYPPTDGFASLGPFLKLQNAERWKTGTNLAPFDKEVLLQKKRYIR
;
A
#
# COMPACT_ATOMS: atom_id res chain seq x y z
N MET A 1 -33.65 -10.12 -6.88
CA MET A 1 -33.42 -10.09 -8.34
C MET A 1 -31.92 -10.33 -8.55
N ARG A 2 -31.57 -11.53 -9.05
CA ARG A 2 -30.28 -12.05 -9.60
C ARG A 2 -28.97 -11.37 -9.15
N CYS A 3 -27.99 -12.08 -8.57
CA CYS A 3 -27.27 -13.18 -9.22
C CYS A 3 -26.79 -14.29 -8.27
N LEU A 4 -27.09 -15.53 -8.67
CA LEU A 4 -26.43 -16.78 -8.30
C LEU A 4 -25.10 -16.91 -9.07
N MET A 5 -24.14 -17.60 -8.47
CA MET A 5 -23.06 -18.40 -9.08
C MET A 5 -22.02 -17.74 -10.00
N LEU A 6 -20.76 -18.16 -9.74
CA LEU A 6 -19.54 -18.14 -10.57
C LEU A 6 -18.56 -16.95 -10.46
N GLN A 7 -17.37 -17.30 -9.93
CA GLN A 7 -16.01 -16.76 -10.19
C GLN A 7 -15.64 -15.37 -9.62
N SER A 8 -14.41 -15.12 -9.12
CA SER A 8 -13.11 -15.81 -9.24
C SER A 8 -12.28 -15.54 -7.95
N LYS A 9 -11.52 -16.44 -7.30
CA LYS A 9 -10.57 -17.50 -7.70
C LYS A 9 -9.38 -17.02 -8.52
N HIS A 10 -8.49 -16.23 -7.89
CA HIS A 10 -7.10 -15.96 -8.28
C HIS A 10 -6.33 -15.83 -6.95
N CYS A 11 -5.22 -16.51 -6.63
CA CYS A 11 -4.19 -17.14 -7.44
C CYS A 11 -3.54 -18.29 -6.64
N LEU A 12 -3.73 -19.54 -7.08
CA LEU A 12 -3.08 -20.75 -6.53
C LEU A 12 -1.77 -21.10 -7.27
N LEU A 13 -1.16 -20.14 -7.96
CA LEU A 13 0.21 -20.24 -8.48
C LEU A 13 0.95 -19.02 -7.99
N LYS A 14 1.95 -19.22 -7.12
CA LYS A 14 2.86 -18.18 -6.65
C LYS A 14 4.25 -18.60 -7.09
N ASP A 15 4.92 -17.71 -7.80
CA ASP A 15 6.36 -17.77 -8.04
C ASP A 15 6.77 -18.81 -9.10
N LEU A 16 6.87 -18.33 -10.34
CA LEU A 16 7.64 -19.00 -11.38
C LEU A 16 9.08 -18.52 -11.20
N GLU A 17 9.93 -19.33 -10.58
CA GLU A 17 11.33 -19.00 -10.29
C GLU A 17 12.22 -19.82 -11.24
N CYS A 18 12.85 -19.14 -12.20
CA CYS A 18 13.78 -19.79 -13.13
C CYS A 18 15.18 -19.86 -12.51
N LEU A 19 15.51 -21.02 -11.94
CA LEU A 19 16.84 -21.29 -11.39
C LEU A 19 17.77 -21.78 -12.51
N PHE A 20 19.06 -21.49 -12.42
CA PHE A 20 20.04 -22.12 -13.31
C PHE A 20 20.14 -23.62 -12.96
N GLN A 21 19.99 -24.45 -14.00
CA GLN A 21 19.91 -25.92 -14.02
C GLN A 21 18.65 -26.61 -13.47
N ILE A 22 17.67 -25.90 -12.89
CA ILE A 22 16.37 -26.49 -12.53
C ILE A 22 15.24 -25.52 -12.84
N PHE A 23 14.43 -25.83 -13.86
CA PHE A 23 13.18 -25.12 -14.09
C PHE A 23 12.18 -25.53 -13.00
N LEU A 24 11.87 -24.60 -12.08
CA LEU A 24 11.08 -24.85 -10.89
C LEU A 24 9.82 -23.98 -10.87
N LEU A 25 8.66 -24.61 -10.75
CA LEU A 25 7.39 -23.93 -10.53
C LEU A 25 6.73 -24.52 -9.30
N TYR A 26 6.32 -23.69 -8.35
CA TYR A 26 5.61 -24.21 -7.18
C TYR A 26 4.45 -23.33 -6.72
N PHE A 27 3.72 -23.80 -5.72
CA PHE A 27 2.85 -22.99 -4.87
C PHE A 27 2.67 -23.68 -3.52
N LEU A 28 2.26 -22.92 -2.50
CA LEU A 28 2.06 -23.46 -1.16
C LEU A 28 0.84 -24.39 -1.11
N ASP A 29 1.01 -25.51 -0.41
CA ASP A 29 -0.07 -26.46 -0.19
C ASP A 29 -1.20 -25.87 0.65
N GLY A 30 -2.42 -26.34 0.40
CA GLY A 30 -3.64 -25.92 1.07
C GLY A 30 -4.63 -27.07 1.17
N GLU A 31 -5.41 -27.09 2.25
CA GLU A 31 -6.40 -28.16 2.46
C GLU A 31 -7.36 -28.26 1.28
N GLY A 32 -7.49 -29.47 0.72
CA GLY A 32 -8.43 -29.76 -0.36
C GLY A 32 -7.81 -29.92 -1.76
N ILE A 33 -6.56 -29.52 -1.99
CA ILE A 33 -5.92 -29.68 -3.30
C ILE A 33 -5.61 -31.17 -3.56
N LYS A 34 -5.95 -31.66 -4.76
CA LYS A 34 -5.82 -33.08 -5.14
C LYS A 34 -4.90 -33.31 -6.33
N LEU A 35 -4.77 -32.36 -7.23
CA LEU A 35 -3.93 -32.47 -8.40
C LEU A 35 -3.46 -31.08 -8.85
N PHE A 36 -2.24 -31.03 -9.38
CA PHE A 36 -1.69 -29.89 -10.08
C PHE A 36 -1.05 -30.35 -11.38
N ALA A 37 -1.61 -29.96 -12.52
CA ALA A 37 -1.02 -30.17 -13.84
C ALA A 37 -0.25 -28.92 -14.28
N PHE A 38 0.94 -29.14 -14.83
CA PHE A 38 1.72 -28.11 -15.51
C PHE A 38 2.14 -28.62 -16.88
N HIS A 39 1.89 -27.80 -17.90
CA HIS A 39 2.25 -28.08 -19.28
C HIS A 39 2.81 -26.83 -19.94
N GLY A 40 3.89 -26.95 -20.72
CA GLY A 40 4.56 -25.79 -21.30
C GLY A 40 5.57 -26.08 -22.39
N LYS A 41 5.94 -25.03 -23.13
CA LYS A 41 7.01 -25.00 -24.15
C LYS A 41 7.87 -23.74 -23.95
N ILE A 42 9.13 -23.78 -24.41
CA ILE A 42 10.02 -22.61 -24.39
C ILE A 42 10.19 -22.09 -25.81
N ASN A 43 10.06 -20.78 -25.97
CA ASN A 43 10.21 -20.02 -27.22
C ASN A 43 9.29 -20.47 -28.36
N GLU A 44 8.24 -21.22 -28.03
CA GLU A 44 7.21 -21.71 -28.95
C GLU A 44 5.85 -21.55 -28.26
N GLU A 45 4.92 -20.86 -28.91
CA GLU A 45 3.57 -20.68 -28.41
C GLU A 45 2.82 -22.02 -28.31
N MET A 46 1.86 -22.10 -27.39
CA MET A 46 1.05 -23.29 -27.21
C MET A 46 -0.29 -23.18 -27.95
N GLU A 47 -0.68 -24.26 -28.63
CA GLU A 47 -2.02 -24.36 -29.20
C GLU A 47 -3.00 -24.97 -28.18
N GLY A 48 -3.68 -24.08 -27.44
CA GLY A 48 -4.66 -24.45 -26.43
C GLY A 48 -4.05 -25.28 -25.28
N ARG A 49 -4.73 -26.37 -24.88
CA ARG A 49 -4.25 -27.28 -23.82
C ARG A 49 -3.48 -28.49 -24.36
N GLU A 50 -2.60 -28.26 -25.32
CA GLU A 50 -1.67 -29.29 -25.75
C GLU A 50 -0.70 -29.66 -24.63
N ALA A 51 -0.10 -30.86 -24.69
CA ALA A 51 0.76 -31.33 -23.62
C ALA A 51 2.06 -30.51 -23.47
N GLY A 52 2.55 -29.89 -24.54
CA GLY A 52 3.83 -29.17 -24.56
C GLY A 52 5.07 -30.07 -24.41
N THR A 53 6.25 -29.46 -24.37
CA THR A 53 7.53 -30.14 -24.11
C THR A 53 7.67 -30.54 -22.64
N PHE A 54 7.14 -29.70 -21.74
CA PHE A 54 6.96 -30.02 -20.33
C PHE A 54 5.53 -30.46 -20.11
N SER A 55 5.33 -31.62 -19.51
CA SER A 55 4.00 -32.21 -19.30
C SER A 55 4.02 -33.07 -18.05
N ARG A 56 3.45 -32.59 -16.93
CA ARG A 56 3.36 -33.39 -15.69
C ARG A 56 2.12 -33.05 -14.86
N ASP A 57 1.52 -34.13 -14.37
CA ASP A 57 0.55 -34.11 -13.27
C ASP A 57 1.26 -34.42 -11.95
N ILE A 58 1.15 -33.49 -11.01
CA ILE A 58 1.64 -33.63 -9.64
C ILE A 58 0.42 -33.95 -8.78
N LEU A 59 0.43 -35.10 -8.13
CA LEU A 59 -0.72 -35.62 -7.38
C LEU A 59 -0.61 -35.39 -5.86
N LYS A 60 0.55 -34.97 -5.38
CA LYS A 60 0.81 -34.70 -3.95
C LYS A 60 1.79 -33.57 -3.77
N ALA A 61 1.54 -32.71 -2.79
CA ALA A 61 2.52 -31.76 -2.30
C ALA A 61 3.69 -32.46 -1.59
N LYS A 62 4.89 -31.88 -1.69
CA LYS A 62 6.08 -32.26 -0.93
C LYS A 62 6.56 -31.04 -0.16
N ASN A 63 6.89 -31.20 1.13
CA ASN A 63 7.35 -30.12 2.00
C ASN A 63 6.42 -28.90 2.00
N GLY A 64 5.10 -29.13 1.99
CA GLY A 64 4.10 -28.07 1.96
C GLY A 64 4.02 -27.28 0.65
N ARG A 65 4.55 -27.83 -0.46
CA ARG A 65 4.52 -27.20 -1.79
C ARG A 65 4.13 -28.19 -2.90
N TRP A 66 3.32 -27.73 -3.84
CA TRP A 66 3.08 -28.42 -5.11
C TRP A 66 4.12 -27.93 -6.10
N THR A 67 5.00 -28.80 -6.59
CA THR A 67 6.21 -28.38 -7.30
C THR A 67 6.42 -29.17 -8.58
N PHE A 68 6.53 -28.48 -9.71
CA PHE A 68 7.10 -28.97 -10.94
C PHE A 68 8.60 -28.64 -10.97
N SER A 69 9.44 -29.60 -11.31
CA SER A 69 10.88 -29.40 -11.46
C SER A 69 11.40 -30.16 -12.67
N ASP A 70 12.11 -29.47 -13.57
CA ASP A 70 12.90 -30.10 -14.63
C ASP A 70 14.37 -29.72 -14.50
N LYS A 71 15.24 -30.74 -14.30
CA LYS A 71 16.68 -30.54 -14.07
C LYS A 71 17.53 -30.60 -15.35
N GLN A 72 16.90 -30.91 -16.49
CA GLN A 72 17.61 -31.17 -17.73
C GLN A 72 17.64 -29.95 -18.64
N THR A 73 16.57 -29.16 -18.62
CA THR A 73 16.42 -27.96 -19.42
C THR A 73 17.31 -26.84 -18.89
N LYS A 74 18.16 -26.31 -19.77
CA LYS A 74 18.98 -25.13 -19.49
C LYS A 74 18.32 -23.89 -20.09
N LEU A 75 17.73 -23.08 -19.23
CA LEU A 75 17.12 -21.81 -19.60
C LEU A 75 18.18 -20.72 -19.82
N LYS A 76 17.88 -19.80 -20.73
CA LYS A 76 18.66 -18.59 -20.99
C LYS A 76 17.82 -17.36 -20.63
N ILE A 77 18.49 -16.30 -20.20
CA ILE A 77 17.85 -14.99 -20.04
C ILE A 77 17.31 -14.56 -21.41
N GLY A 78 16.05 -14.16 -21.44
CA GLY A 78 15.30 -13.82 -22.65
C GLY A 78 14.45 -14.97 -23.21
N ASP A 79 14.62 -16.21 -22.74
CA ASP A 79 13.70 -17.29 -23.11
C ASP A 79 12.28 -16.98 -22.64
N ILE A 80 11.29 -17.34 -23.44
CA ILE A 80 9.88 -17.16 -23.18
C ILE A 80 9.26 -18.53 -22.94
N LEU A 81 8.79 -18.78 -21.72
CA LEU A 81 8.02 -19.97 -21.41
C LEU A 81 6.53 -19.69 -21.66
N TYR A 82 5.93 -20.44 -22.58
CA TYR A 82 4.49 -20.51 -22.78
C TYR A 82 3.95 -21.73 -22.05
N TYR A 83 2.89 -21.57 -21.26
CA TYR A 83 2.40 -22.66 -20.43
C TYR A 83 0.91 -22.52 -20.08
N TRP A 84 0.32 -23.63 -19.67
CA TRP A 84 -0.94 -23.65 -18.95
C TRP A 84 -0.84 -24.49 -17.70
N THR A 85 -1.69 -24.19 -16.72
CA THR A 85 -1.77 -24.94 -15.47
C THR A 85 -3.19 -25.33 -15.13
N TYR A 86 -3.35 -26.44 -14.42
CA TYR A 86 -4.65 -26.86 -13.90
C TYR A 86 -4.52 -27.32 -12.46
N VAL A 87 -5.31 -26.74 -11.57
CA VAL A 87 -5.39 -27.19 -10.18
C VAL A 87 -6.75 -27.82 -9.91
N GLU A 88 -6.72 -29.02 -9.37
CA GLU A 88 -7.89 -29.72 -8.91
C GLU A 88 -8.03 -29.60 -7.39
N TYR A 89 -9.22 -29.23 -6.96
CA TYR A 89 -9.53 -28.95 -5.57
C TYR A 89 -10.84 -29.63 -5.16
N PHE A 90 -10.83 -30.28 -4.01
CA PHE A 90 -11.99 -30.88 -3.38
C PHE A 90 -12.39 -30.06 -2.16
N ASP A 91 -13.60 -29.50 -2.19
CA ASP A 91 -14.11 -28.61 -1.14
C ASP A 91 -14.79 -29.33 0.03
N GLY A 92 -14.74 -30.66 0.05
CA GLY A 92 -15.47 -31.51 1.01
C GLY A 92 -16.80 -32.04 0.47
N GLN A 93 -17.33 -31.49 -0.63
CA GLN A 93 -18.59 -31.92 -1.24
C GLN A 93 -18.46 -32.28 -2.72
N ARG A 94 -17.62 -31.56 -3.47
CA ARG A 94 -17.43 -31.77 -4.91
C ARG A 94 -16.01 -31.40 -5.36
N LYS A 95 -15.63 -31.99 -6.49
CA LYS A 95 -14.37 -31.73 -7.18
C LYS A 95 -14.51 -30.52 -8.10
N LEU A 96 -13.59 -29.58 -7.98
CA LEU A 96 -13.55 -28.30 -8.69
C LEU A 96 -12.20 -28.17 -9.42
N GLY A 97 -12.25 -27.76 -10.68
CA GLY A 97 -11.07 -27.52 -11.50
C GLY A 97 -10.78 -26.03 -11.72
N TYR A 98 -9.51 -25.65 -11.67
CA TYR A 98 -9.03 -24.28 -11.91
C TYR A 98 -7.97 -24.27 -13.01
N PRO A 99 -8.37 -24.11 -14.27
CA PRO A 99 -7.42 -23.88 -15.34
C PRO A 99 -6.89 -22.45 -15.32
N LYS A 100 -5.64 -22.29 -15.74
CA LYS A 100 -5.07 -21.04 -16.23
C LYS A 100 -4.37 -21.35 -17.55
N ASP A 101 -4.99 -20.91 -18.62
CA ASP A 101 -4.55 -21.17 -19.99
C ASP A 101 -3.75 -19.97 -20.52
N ASP A 102 -3.00 -20.16 -21.61
CA ASP A 102 -2.32 -19.10 -22.37
C ASP A 102 -1.40 -18.21 -21.52
N GLN A 103 -0.70 -18.80 -20.55
CA GLN A 103 0.24 -18.08 -19.71
C GLN A 103 1.60 -17.96 -20.41
N MET A 104 2.29 -16.85 -20.14
CA MET A 104 3.62 -16.58 -20.69
C MET A 104 4.52 -15.98 -19.61
N PHE A 105 5.77 -16.42 -19.57
CA PHE A 105 6.79 -15.90 -18.65
C PHE A 105 8.12 -15.71 -19.37
N VAL A 106 8.73 -14.53 -19.24
CA VAL A 106 10.05 -14.24 -19.81
C VAL A 106 11.11 -14.43 -18.73
N VAL A 107 12.13 -15.24 -19.01
CA VAL A 107 13.26 -15.47 -18.11
C VAL A 107 14.10 -14.20 -18.02
N LYS A 108 14.04 -13.51 -16.88
CA LYS A 108 14.75 -12.23 -16.67
C LYS A 108 16.05 -12.37 -15.87
N GLU A 109 16.15 -13.43 -15.08
CA GLU A 109 17.30 -13.71 -14.22
C GLU A 109 17.46 -15.22 -14.03
N LEU A 110 18.68 -15.64 -13.66
CA LEU A 110 19.04 -17.04 -13.41
C LEU A 110 19.69 -17.11 -12.03
N ILE A 111 19.10 -17.88 -11.12
CA ILE A 111 19.55 -17.98 -9.72
C ILE A 111 20.48 -19.20 -9.53
N ALA A 112 21.56 -19.08 -8.75
CA ALA A 112 22.54 -20.13 -8.51
C ALA A 112 22.07 -21.15 -7.45
N GLU A 113 22.47 -22.43 -7.59
CA GLU A 113 21.97 -23.57 -6.80
C GLU A 113 22.35 -23.54 -5.29
N THR A 114 23.29 -22.68 -4.88
CA THR A 114 23.81 -22.62 -3.50
C THR A 114 22.91 -21.93 -2.48
N ASP A 115 21.89 -21.17 -2.89
CA ASP A 115 21.08 -20.34 -1.99
C ASP A 115 19.87 -21.06 -1.35
N ILE A 116 19.70 -22.36 -1.57
CA ILE A 116 18.46 -23.09 -1.22
C ILE A 116 18.57 -23.90 0.08
N SER A 117 19.76 -24.07 0.68
CA SER A 117 19.95 -24.99 1.81
C SER A 117 19.90 -24.39 3.22
N SER A 118 19.77 -23.06 3.42
CA SER A 118 19.98 -22.45 4.76
C SER A 118 18.72 -22.15 5.57
N THR A 119 17.50 -22.52 5.13
CA THR A 119 16.27 -22.19 5.87
C THR A 119 15.54 -23.43 6.38
N THR A 120 16.15 -24.20 7.29
CA THR A 120 15.41 -25.15 8.15
C THR A 120 16.18 -25.48 9.43
N THR A 121 15.99 -24.73 10.53
CA THR A 121 15.85 -25.33 11.87
C THR A 121 15.19 -24.35 12.84
N ALA A 122 14.18 -24.83 13.54
CA ALA A 122 13.51 -24.16 14.65
C ALA A 122 14.42 -24.16 15.91
N THR A 123 14.35 -23.12 16.74
CA THR A 123 14.72 -23.25 18.16
C THR A 123 13.90 -22.31 19.04
N THR A 124 13.43 -22.91 20.13
CA THR A 124 12.54 -22.42 21.17
C THR A 124 13.31 -21.75 22.31
N VAL A 125 12.59 -20.94 23.08
CA VAL A 125 12.74 -20.52 24.49
C VAL A 125 13.72 -19.39 24.92
N THR A 126 13.09 -18.45 25.65
CA THR A 126 13.49 -17.80 26.92
C THR A 126 14.03 -16.37 26.93
N SER A 127 13.35 -15.58 27.75
CA SER A 127 13.59 -14.25 28.29
C SER A 127 14.94 -14.05 28.98
N ALA A 128 15.58 -12.88 28.76
CA ALA A 128 15.97 -11.93 29.81
C ALA A 128 16.76 -10.71 29.26
N ALA A 129 16.48 -9.56 29.88
CA ALA A 129 17.34 -8.41 30.15
C ALA A 129 18.06 -7.63 29.01
N THR A 130 17.54 -6.43 28.80
CA THR A 130 18.22 -5.14 28.60
C THR A 130 19.73 -5.13 28.36
N THR A 131 20.13 -4.78 27.14
CA THR A 131 21.28 -3.89 26.93
C THR A 131 21.08 -3.07 25.65
N ARG A 132 21.38 -1.77 25.72
CA ARG A 132 21.34 -0.84 24.59
C ARG A 132 22.28 -1.35 23.49
N GLY A 133 21.73 -1.67 22.32
CA GLY A 133 22.48 -2.06 21.13
C GLY A 133 21.97 -1.29 19.93
N SER A 134 22.88 -0.52 19.34
CA SER A 134 22.75 0.25 18.09
C SER A 134 22.13 -0.56 16.95
N VAL A 135 21.21 0.08 16.20
CA VAL A 135 20.68 -0.41 14.93
C VAL A 135 21.84 -0.69 13.96
N PRO A 136 21.90 -1.86 13.29
CA PRO A 136 22.91 -2.11 12.27
C PRO A 136 22.70 -1.18 11.08
N GLN A 137 23.64 -0.27 10.86
CA GLN A 137 23.79 0.38 9.57
C GLN A 137 24.33 -0.66 8.59
N THR A 138 23.51 -1.13 7.68
CA THR A 138 24.00 -1.79 6.46
C THR A 138 24.53 -0.70 5.52
N GLY A 139 25.71 -0.17 5.84
CA GLY A 139 26.57 0.50 4.87
C GLY A 139 27.33 -0.57 4.09
N SER A 140 27.37 -0.45 2.77
CA SER A 140 28.26 -1.24 1.93
C SER A 140 29.72 -1.04 2.40
N PRO A 141 30.59 -2.06 2.37
CA PRO A 141 31.98 -1.96 2.86
C PRO A 141 32.90 -1.05 2.03
N ASP A 142 32.37 -0.44 0.97
CA ASP A 142 33.11 0.43 0.08
C ASP A 142 32.24 1.66 -0.17
N GLY A 143 32.79 2.87 -0.02
CA GLY A 143 32.06 4.14 -0.02
C GLY A 143 31.38 4.53 -1.35
N SER A 144 31.14 3.57 -2.25
CA SER A 144 30.50 3.77 -3.53
C SER A 144 28.97 3.84 -3.39
N CYS A 145 28.40 4.95 -3.84
CA CYS A 145 26.96 5.19 -3.87
C CYS A 145 26.38 4.60 -5.16
N GLU A 146 25.73 3.44 -5.08
CA GLU A 146 24.97 2.92 -6.22
C GLU A 146 23.80 3.86 -6.55
N GLY A 147 23.68 4.23 -7.83
CA GLY A 147 22.67 5.15 -8.32
C GLY A 147 21.24 4.67 -8.08
N THR A 148 20.32 5.62 -7.89
CA THR A 148 18.89 5.35 -7.74
C THR A 148 18.06 6.52 -8.30
N ASP A 149 16.82 6.20 -8.70
CA ASP A 149 15.82 7.20 -9.08
C ASP A 149 15.25 7.96 -7.88
N THR A 150 15.56 7.50 -6.65
CA THR A 150 15.11 8.17 -5.43
C THR A 150 15.64 9.59 -5.33
N THR A 151 14.73 10.53 -5.11
CA THR A 151 15.06 11.92 -4.77
C THR A 151 14.49 12.28 -3.40
N ILE A 152 15.11 13.25 -2.74
CA ILE A 152 14.74 13.77 -1.43
C ILE A 152 14.81 15.29 -1.49
N ASN A 153 13.89 15.99 -0.84
CA ASN A 153 13.95 17.43 -0.61
C ASN A 153 14.42 18.23 -1.83
N ASN A 154 13.54 18.37 -2.82
CA ASN A 154 13.79 19.12 -4.05
C ASN A 154 14.85 18.48 -4.94
N GLY A 155 14.76 17.17 -5.18
CA GLY A 155 15.55 16.50 -6.21
C GLY A 155 16.92 15.98 -5.78
N ARG A 156 17.32 16.16 -4.51
CA ARG A 156 18.60 15.64 -4.01
C ARG A 156 18.65 14.12 -4.13
N LYS A 157 19.65 13.59 -4.83
CA LYS A 157 19.81 12.14 -5.02
C LYS A 157 20.18 11.42 -3.72
N SER A 158 19.74 10.17 -3.61
CA SER A 158 20.16 9.22 -2.56
C SER A 158 20.98 8.08 -3.17
N CYS A 159 21.44 7.17 -2.32
CA CYS A 159 22.04 5.90 -2.74
C CYS A 159 21.02 4.78 -2.56
N LYS A 160 21.09 3.76 -3.41
CA LYS A 160 20.25 2.56 -3.26
C LYS A 160 20.45 1.93 -1.86
N GLY A 161 19.34 1.49 -1.25
CA GLY A 161 19.35 0.87 0.09
C GLY A 161 19.60 1.82 1.27
N LYS A 162 19.93 3.09 1.03
CA LYS A 162 20.19 4.06 2.09
C LYS A 162 18.90 4.43 2.83
N LEU A 163 18.94 4.45 4.17
CA LEU A 163 17.88 5.02 4.99
C LEU A 163 17.86 6.55 4.81
N ILE A 164 16.72 7.08 4.36
CA ILE A 164 16.57 8.51 4.04
C ILE A 164 15.71 9.28 5.05
N PHE A 165 14.90 8.56 5.83
CA PHE A 165 14.00 9.14 6.84
C PHE A 165 13.70 8.10 7.91
N THR A 166 13.70 8.51 9.17
CA THR A 166 13.22 7.72 10.30
C THR A 166 12.65 8.65 11.36
N GLU A 167 11.55 8.23 11.99
CA GLU A 167 10.88 8.97 13.05
C GLU A 167 10.43 7.97 14.13
N PRO A 168 11.19 7.84 15.23
CA PRO A 168 10.82 6.97 16.34
C PRO A 168 9.82 7.62 17.32
N PHE A 169 9.50 8.92 17.13
CA PHE A 169 8.72 9.75 18.05
C PHE A 169 9.37 9.91 19.43
N ASP A 170 10.65 10.31 19.46
CA ASP A 170 11.28 10.76 20.70
C ASP A 170 10.80 12.17 21.10
N ALA A 171 11.03 12.56 22.36
CA ALA A 171 10.42 13.76 22.96
C ALA A 171 10.85 15.09 22.29
N GLU A 172 11.92 15.10 21.48
CA GLU A 172 12.47 16.33 20.88
C GLU A 172 12.07 16.55 19.41
N MET A 173 11.37 15.61 18.78
CA MET A 173 11.19 15.59 17.32
C MET A 173 9.88 16.20 16.80
N ARG A 174 8.90 16.54 17.67
CA ARG A 174 7.56 17.02 17.25
C ARG A 174 7.60 18.14 16.21
N ASN A 175 8.40 19.20 16.44
CA ASN A 175 8.42 20.38 15.56
C ASN A 175 9.53 20.34 14.49
N LYS A 176 10.43 19.34 14.56
CA LYS A 176 11.55 19.23 13.61
C LYS A 176 11.11 18.58 12.31
N LEU A 177 10.29 17.53 12.38
CA LEU A 177 9.91 16.73 11.22
C LEU A 177 8.46 16.90 10.80
N TRP A 178 7.59 17.36 11.69
CA TRP A 178 6.14 17.43 11.45
C TRP A 178 5.61 18.84 11.57
N THR A 179 4.71 19.16 10.66
CA THR A 179 3.82 20.32 10.72
C THR A 179 2.42 19.82 11.02
N ILE A 180 1.68 20.55 11.85
CA ILE A 180 0.31 20.21 12.26
C ILE A 180 -0.63 21.16 11.52
N ASP A 181 -1.65 20.60 10.87
CA ASP A 181 -2.68 21.40 10.22
C ASP A 181 -3.61 22.07 11.24
N GLN A 182 -3.95 23.32 10.93
CA GLN A 182 -4.92 24.13 11.65
C GLN A 182 -5.90 24.69 10.62
N LYS A 183 -6.94 23.94 10.29
CA LYS A 183 -7.93 24.33 9.29
C LYS A 183 -9.21 23.53 9.38
N PHE A 184 -10.30 24.10 8.87
CA PHE A 184 -11.51 23.34 8.57
C PHE A 184 -11.23 22.38 7.40
N ALA A 185 -11.72 21.15 7.50
CA ALA A 185 -11.65 20.24 6.38
C ALA A 185 -12.62 20.67 5.27
N GLY A 186 -12.27 20.37 4.03
CA GLY A 186 -13.01 20.81 2.85
C GLY A 186 -12.88 19.82 1.70
N ALA A 187 -13.03 20.32 0.47
CA ALA A 187 -12.89 19.51 -0.73
C ALA A 187 -11.56 18.70 -0.74
N PRO A 188 -11.55 17.50 -1.34
CA PRO A 188 -12.64 16.85 -2.07
C PRO A 188 -13.52 15.94 -1.20
N ASP A 189 -13.20 15.79 0.09
CA ASP A 189 -13.85 14.81 0.96
C ASP A 189 -14.87 15.42 1.92
N TYR A 190 -14.79 16.73 2.17
CA TYR A 190 -15.68 17.47 3.09
C TYR A 190 -15.83 16.75 4.43
N GLU A 191 -14.67 16.36 4.99
CA GLU A 191 -14.60 15.64 6.26
C GLU A 191 -15.27 16.48 7.36
N PHE A 192 -16.04 15.86 8.24
CA PHE A 192 -16.77 16.58 9.27
C PHE A 192 -15.87 16.80 10.51
N VAL A 193 -14.76 17.52 10.31
CA VAL A 193 -13.71 17.76 11.31
C VAL A 193 -13.04 19.13 11.16
N ILE A 194 -12.58 19.68 12.28
CA ILE A 194 -11.63 20.78 12.31
C ILE A 194 -10.27 20.23 12.75
N TYR A 195 -9.24 20.43 11.93
CA TYR A 195 -7.87 20.10 12.33
C TYR A 195 -7.31 21.22 13.18
N VAL A 196 -6.77 20.86 14.35
CA VAL A 196 -6.22 21.79 15.33
C VAL A 196 -4.91 21.28 15.91
N ASN A 197 -4.10 22.23 16.37
CA ASN A 197 -2.91 21.98 17.17
C ASN A 197 -3.26 22.03 18.67
N ASN A 198 -3.96 21.00 19.17
CA ASN A 198 -4.40 20.92 20.57
C ASN A 198 -3.81 19.68 21.26
N PRO A 199 -3.24 19.79 22.49
CA PRO A 199 -2.74 18.64 23.25
C PRO A 199 -3.78 17.54 23.53
N GLN A 200 -5.06 17.88 23.55
CA GLN A 200 -6.15 16.90 23.69
C GLN A 200 -6.35 16.06 22.42
N THR A 201 -5.99 16.59 21.25
CA THR A 201 -6.15 15.90 19.96
C THR A 201 -4.89 15.21 19.48
N LEU A 202 -3.71 15.74 19.81
CA LEU A 202 -2.42 15.18 19.45
C LEU A 202 -1.51 15.06 20.67
N ASN A 203 -1.16 13.82 21.01
CA ASN A 203 -0.19 13.53 22.05
C ASN A 203 1.01 12.79 21.44
N ILE A 204 2.21 13.32 21.67
CA ILE A 204 3.47 12.69 21.28
C ILE A 204 4.24 12.40 22.56
N THR A 205 4.40 11.11 22.85
CA THR A 205 5.21 10.62 23.96
C THR A 205 6.48 10.01 23.40
N SER A 206 7.50 9.77 24.24
CA SER A 206 8.80 9.20 23.86
C SER A 206 8.78 7.82 23.18
N LYS A 207 7.60 7.22 22.99
CA LYS A 207 7.43 5.89 22.36
C LYS A 207 6.38 5.84 21.27
N HIS A 208 5.47 6.82 21.20
CA HIS A 208 4.39 6.80 20.22
C HIS A 208 3.71 8.17 20.07
N LEU A 209 3.22 8.40 18.84
CA LEU A 209 2.29 9.45 18.49
C LEU A 209 0.85 8.93 18.47
N SER A 210 -0.03 9.62 19.18
CA SER A 210 -1.46 9.34 19.29
C SER A 210 -2.29 10.52 18.80
N ILE A 211 -3.28 10.24 17.94
CA ILE A 211 -4.28 11.21 17.49
C ILE A 211 -5.64 10.76 18.03
N LYS A 212 -6.28 11.61 18.83
CA LYS A 212 -7.55 11.35 19.49
C LYS A 212 -8.55 12.46 19.14
N PRO A 213 -9.59 12.19 18.34
CA PRO A 213 -10.62 13.18 18.09
C PRO A 213 -11.37 13.46 19.39
N VAL A 214 -11.77 14.71 19.60
CA VAL A 214 -12.58 15.16 20.73
C VAL A 214 -13.73 16.02 20.22
N LEU A 215 -14.83 16.09 20.97
CA LEU A 215 -15.93 16.97 20.59
C LEU A 215 -15.52 18.42 20.83
N ILE A 216 -15.88 19.32 19.92
CA ILE A 216 -15.58 20.73 20.04
C ILE A 216 -16.17 21.34 21.33
N GLU A 217 -17.35 20.88 21.73
CA GLU A 217 -18.03 21.34 22.94
C GLU A 217 -17.30 20.90 24.22
N THR A 218 -16.54 19.80 24.19
CA THR A 218 -15.71 19.40 25.34
C THR A 218 -14.51 20.33 25.56
N VAL A 219 -14.17 21.14 24.56
CA VAL A 219 -13.05 22.08 24.60
C VAL A 219 -13.52 23.52 24.81
N TYR A 220 -14.60 23.92 24.13
CA TYR A 220 -15.06 25.30 24.10
C TYR A 220 -16.45 25.52 24.74
N GLY A 221 -17.08 24.47 25.26
CA GLY A 221 -18.37 24.51 25.95
C GLY A 221 -19.57 24.20 25.05
N ASP A 222 -20.70 23.93 25.70
CA ASP A 222 -21.94 23.52 25.06
C ASP A 222 -22.47 24.59 24.07
N GLY A 223 -22.97 24.13 22.92
CA GLY A 223 -23.52 24.99 21.88
C GLY A 223 -22.48 25.73 21.05
N PHE A 224 -21.18 25.41 21.18
CA PHE A 224 -20.15 26.10 20.41
C PHE A 224 -20.27 25.86 18.90
N VAL A 225 -20.87 24.74 18.49
CA VAL A 225 -21.07 24.38 17.07
C VAL A 225 -21.91 25.38 16.28
N THR A 226 -22.69 26.25 16.93
CA THR A 226 -23.52 27.26 16.27
C THR A 226 -22.90 28.66 16.28
N ARG A 227 -21.67 28.81 16.78
CA ARG A 227 -20.98 30.10 16.87
C ARG A 227 -19.99 30.29 15.72
N PRO A 228 -19.75 31.52 15.26
CA PRO A 228 -18.64 31.81 14.36
C PRO A 228 -17.31 31.35 14.97
N TYR A 229 -16.47 30.70 14.18
CA TYR A 229 -15.14 30.28 14.62
C TYR A 229 -14.10 30.63 13.58
N ASP A 230 -13.06 31.31 14.04
CA ASP A 230 -11.93 31.81 13.26
C ASP A 230 -10.64 31.25 13.86
N LEU A 231 -9.86 30.54 13.05
CA LEU A 231 -8.58 29.96 13.46
C LEU A 231 -7.45 31.00 13.53
N GLY A 232 -7.71 32.22 13.08
CA GLY A 232 -6.79 33.34 13.13
C GLY A 232 -5.54 33.13 12.28
N GLU A 233 -4.46 33.82 12.65
CA GLU A 233 -3.17 33.81 11.93
C GLU A 233 -2.49 32.44 11.89
N ASN A 234 -2.89 31.54 12.79
CA ASN A 234 -2.35 30.19 12.89
C ASN A 234 -2.95 29.22 11.86
N CYS A 235 -3.94 29.65 11.09
CA CYS A 235 -4.56 28.82 10.06
C CYS A 235 -3.54 28.36 9.01
N THR A 236 -3.52 27.06 8.72
CA THR A 236 -2.66 26.46 7.68
C THR A 236 -3.35 26.32 6.32
N GLY A 237 -4.62 26.71 6.23
CA GLY A 237 -5.40 26.74 4.99
C GLY A 237 -5.21 28.02 4.18
N VAL A 238 -6.10 28.21 3.19
CA VAL A 238 -6.09 29.43 2.38
C VAL A 238 -6.70 30.59 3.18
N THR A 239 -5.91 31.63 3.43
CA THR A 239 -6.35 32.83 4.16
C THR A 239 -7.59 33.46 3.52
N GLY A 240 -8.57 33.83 4.35
CA GLY A 240 -9.83 34.43 3.89
C GLY A 240 -10.83 33.44 3.26
N SER A 241 -10.51 32.15 3.25
CA SER A 241 -11.41 31.09 2.78
C SER A 241 -12.09 30.34 3.94
N PRO A 242 -13.09 29.48 3.67
CA PRO A 242 -13.69 28.60 4.66
C PRO A 242 -12.71 27.65 5.37
N ASP A 243 -11.50 27.44 4.83
CA ASP A 243 -10.46 26.68 5.53
C ASP A 243 -10.05 27.34 6.86
N CYS A 244 -10.22 28.66 7.02
CA CYS A 244 -9.77 29.40 8.20
C CYS A 244 -10.88 29.97 9.07
N ARG A 245 -12.06 30.21 8.50
CA ARG A 245 -13.19 30.80 9.21
C ARG A 245 -14.51 30.28 8.68
N ILE A 246 -15.38 29.84 9.57
CA ILE A 246 -16.77 29.51 9.28
C ILE A 246 -17.69 30.35 10.15
N VAL A 247 -18.71 30.92 9.52
CA VAL A 247 -19.86 31.53 10.20
C VAL A 247 -21.04 30.57 9.98
N PRO A 248 -21.48 29.85 11.02
CA PRO A 248 -22.67 29.01 10.94
C PRO A 248 -23.89 29.80 10.48
N ASP A 249 -24.72 29.19 9.65
CA ASP A 249 -25.98 29.78 9.18
C ASP A 249 -27.08 28.73 9.10
N ALA A 250 -28.22 29.01 9.73
CA ALA A 250 -29.36 28.10 9.85
C ALA A 250 -28.96 26.65 10.24
N GLY A 251 -29.07 25.71 9.31
CA GLY A 251 -28.74 24.29 9.53
C GLY A 251 -27.25 23.95 9.35
N PHE A 252 -26.42 24.89 8.93
CA PHE A 252 -24.98 24.69 8.72
C PHE A 252 -24.21 25.02 10.00
N ILE A 253 -23.99 23.99 10.82
CA ILE A 253 -23.17 24.08 12.03
C ILE A 253 -21.68 23.91 11.72
N LEU A 254 -20.83 24.29 12.66
CA LEU A 254 -19.41 23.89 12.65
C LEU A 254 -19.28 22.37 12.75
N PRO A 255 -18.21 21.78 12.18
CA PRO A 255 -17.89 20.39 12.45
C PRO A 255 -17.75 20.14 13.96
N PRO A 256 -18.48 19.17 14.54
CA PRO A 256 -18.55 18.97 15.99
C PRO A 256 -17.30 18.30 16.56
N VAL A 257 -16.33 17.96 15.71
CA VAL A 257 -15.16 17.16 16.06
C VAL A 257 -13.90 17.96 15.79
N LEU A 258 -13.05 18.05 16.80
CA LEU A 258 -11.66 18.48 16.68
C LEU A 258 -10.76 17.26 16.54
N SER A 259 -9.80 17.31 15.62
CA SER A 259 -8.77 16.28 15.49
C SER A 259 -7.44 16.91 15.07
N SER A 260 -6.44 16.08 14.82
CA SER A 260 -5.16 16.53 14.29
C SER A 260 -4.78 15.79 13.01
N ARG A 261 -4.17 16.54 12.10
CA ARG A 261 -3.54 16.04 10.88
C ARG A 261 -2.12 16.57 10.86
N ILE A 262 -1.17 15.68 10.56
CA ILE A 262 0.26 16.02 10.55
C ILE A 262 0.86 15.65 9.20
N HIS A 263 1.86 16.43 8.78
CA HIS A 263 2.57 16.18 7.54
C HIS A 263 4.01 16.67 7.56
N THR A 264 4.82 16.19 6.64
CA THR A 264 6.25 16.57 6.52
C THR A 264 6.52 17.76 5.58
N LYS A 265 5.49 18.47 5.08
CA LYS A 265 5.65 19.65 4.19
C LYS A 265 6.66 20.65 4.75
N GLY A 266 7.62 21.05 3.91
CA GLY A 266 8.70 21.97 4.26
C GLY A 266 9.81 21.37 5.13
N LYS A 267 9.72 20.09 5.50
CA LYS A 267 10.70 19.38 6.34
C LYS A 267 11.30 18.18 5.61
N PHE A 268 10.45 17.34 5.02
CA PHE A 268 10.86 16.15 4.30
C PHE A 268 9.91 15.83 3.14
N SER A 269 10.47 15.64 1.96
CA SER A 269 9.81 15.10 0.77
C SER A 269 10.71 14.06 0.12
N PHE A 270 10.12 13.11 -0.58
CA PHE A 270 10.88 12.10 -1.32
C PHE A 270 10.09 11.59 -2.52
N LYS A 271 10.81 11.02 -3.48
CA LYS A 271 10.26 10.27 -4.59
C LYS A 271 10.90 8.90 -4.63
N TYR A 272 10.09 7.85 -4.77
CA TYR A 272 10.46 6.44 -4.81
C TYR A 272 11.20 5.91 -3.57
N GLY A 273 10.89 4.66 -3.20
CA GLY A 273 11.53 3.98 -2.09
C GLY A 273 10.57 3.04 -1.36
N LYS A 274 11.08 2.49 -0.26
CA LYS A 274 10.33 1.65 0.67
C LYS A 274 9.97 2.43 1.92
N ILE A 275 8.71 2.34 2.33
CA ILE A 275 8.18 2.95 3.56
C ILE A 275 7.62 1.83 4.42
N GLU A 276 7.91 1.88 5.71
CA GLU A 276 7.35 0.98 6.72
C GLU A 276 6.85 1.80 7.90
N ILE A 277 5.56 1.66 8.22
CA ILE A 277 4.92 2.37 9.32
C ILE A 277 4.35 1.33 10.28
N LYS A 278 4.88 1.31 11.51
CA LYS A 278 4.29 0.53 12.60
C LYS A 278 3.20 1.36 13.29
N ALA A 279 1.95 0.97 13.14
CA ALA A 279 0.82 1.68 13.74
C ALA A 279 -0.30 0.74 14.17
N LYS A 280 -1.08 1.16 15.17
CA LYS A 280 -2.38 0.59 15.49
C LYS A 280 -3.44 1.56 14.99
N LEU A 281 -4.30 1.10 14.07
CA LEU A 281 -5.40 1.92 13.58
C LEU A 281 -6.49 2.01 14.66
N PRO A 282 -7.10 3.19 14.89
CA PRO A 282 -8.09 3.39 15.94
C PRO A 282 -9.39 2.66 15.65
N LYS A 283 -10.01 2.16 16.72
CA LYS A 283 -11.40 1.71 16.75
C LYS A 283 -12.31 2.83 17.21
N GLY A 284 -13.51 2.91 16.66
CA GLY A 284 -14.56 3.83 17.08
C GLY A 284 -15.53 4.13 15.95
N ASP A 285 -16.77 4.44 16.31
CA ASP A 285 -17.80 4.70 15.31
C ASP A 285 -17.52 5.98 14.55
N TRP A 286 -17.71 5.90 13.24
CA TRP A 286 -17.52 6.98 12.29
C TRP A 286 -16.09 7.46 12.17
N ILE A 287 -15.10 6.69 12.62
CA ILE A 287 -13.68 7.08 12.57
C ILE A 287 -13.01 6.56 11.30
N TYR A 288 -12.35 7.44 10.58
CA TYR A 288 -11.65 7.15 9.33
C TYR A 288 -10.16 7.50 9.48
N PRO A 289 -9.31 6.55 9.90
CA PRO A 289 -7.87 6.75 9.99
C PRO A 289 -7.19 6.53 8.64
N GLU A 290 -6.34 7.46 8.25
CA GLU A 290 -5.61 7.38 6.97
C GLU A 290 -4.11 7.61 7.18
N LEU A 291 -3.31 6.69 6.63
CA LEU A 291 -1.88 6.86 6.38
C LEU A 291 -1.69 6.99 4.87
N TYR A 292 -1.17 8.12 4.42
CA TYR A 292 -1.12 8.41 2.99
C TYR A 292 -0.01 9.40 2.63
N LEU A 293 0.25 9.49 1.32
CA LEU A 293 1.19 10.40 0.70
C LEU A 293 0.46 11.28 -0.31
N ASN A 294 0.78 12.56 -0.33
CA ASN A 294 0.29 13.55 -1.30
C ASN A 294 1.47 14.24 -1.98
N SER A 295 1.25 14.74 -3.19
CA SER A 295 2.21 15.61 -3.89
C SER A 295 2.62 16.82 -3.01
N VAL A 296 3.87 17.23 -3.14
CA VAL A 296 4.40 18.43 -2.46
C VAL A 296 3.79 19.72 -3.06
N ASN A 297 3.71 19.76 -4.40
CA ASN A 297 3.47 20.98 -5.18
C ASN A 297 2.19 20.94 -6.03
N ASP A 298 1.40 19.88 -5.93
CA ASP A 298 0.19 19.69 -6.75
C ASP A 298 0.48 19.84 -8.25
N ASP A 299 1.62 19.29 -8.72
CA ASP A 299 2.16 19.45 -10.07
C ASP A 299 1.18 19.16 -11.21
N TYR A 300 0.18 18.31 -10.97
CA TYR A 300 -0.81 17.89 -11.95
C TYR A 300 -2.22 18.43 -11.71
N GLY A 301 -2.44 19.20 -10.63
CA GLY A 301 -3.75 19.71 -10.22
C GLY A 301 -4.00 19.55 -8.72
N LEU A 302 -5.05 20.20 -8.23
CA LEU A 302 -5.35 20.24 -6.80
C LEU A 302 -5.85 18.87 -6.28
N ASN A 303 -5.53 18.56 -5.03
CA ASN A 303 -6.05 17.38 -4.32
C ASN A 303 -5.71 16.06 -5.04
N TYR A 304 -6.72 15.22 -5.31
CA TYR A 304 -6.54 13.91 -5.95
C TYR A 304 -6.07 13.99 -7.40
N ASP A 305 -6.14 15.15 -8.04
CA ASP A 305 -5.67 15.32 -9.41
C ASP A 305 -4.13 15.23 -9.50
N SER A 306 -3.41 15.50 -8.41
CA SER A 306 -1.98 15.19 -8.27
C SER A 306 -1.70 13.84 -7.62
N GLY A 307 -2.71 12.99 -7.53
CA GLY A 307 -2.61 11.66 -6.98
C GLY A 307 -2.49 11.65 -5.46
N GLN A 308 -3.11 10.64 -4.85
CA GLN A 308 -2.82 10.26 -3.46
C GLN A 308 -2.44 8.79 -3.41
N ILE A 309 -1.36 8.47 -2.70
CA ILE A 309 -0.99 7.09 -2.38
C ILE A 309 -1.45 6.79 -0.96
N ARG A 310 -2.38 5.85 -0.81
CA ARG A 310 -2.90 5.41 0.48
C ARG A 310 -2.11 4.18 0.94
N ILE A 311 -1.37 4.31 2.03
CA ILE A 311 -0.57 3.22 2.60
C ILE A 311 -1.48 2.26 3.36
N ALA A 312 -2.38 2.80 4.19
CA ALA A 312 -3.31 2.01 4.99
C ALA A 312 -4.56 2.79 5.36
N PHE A 313 -5.70 2.11 5.25
CA PHE A 313 -7.01 2.59 5.65
C PHE A 313 -7.89 1.40 6.06
N THR A 314 -8.62 1.55 7.17
CA THR A 314 -9.74 0.69 7.52
C THR A 314 -10.70 1.54 8.36
N PRO A 315 -12.02 1.47 8.15
CA PRO A 315 -12.98 2.15 9.02
C PRO A 315 -12.78 1.71 10.48
N GLY A 316 -13.03 2.61 11.42
CA GLY A 316 -12.95 2.32 12.86
C GLY A 316 -14.18 1.59 13.41
N ASN A 317 -15.31 1.67 12.71
CA ASN A 317 -16.59 1.10 13.11
C ASN A 317 -16.50 -0.40 13.37
N ALA A 318 -17.28 -0.88 14.34
CA ALA A 318 -17.46 -2.31 14.54
C ALA A 318 -17.99 -2.95 13.23
N ASN A 319 -17.49 -4.14 12.89
CA ASN A 319 -17.86 -4.93 11.71
C ASN A 319 -17.44 -4.39 10.33
N LEU A 320 -16.89 -3.18 10.23
CA LEU A 320 -16.34 -2.63 8.97
C LEU A 320 -14.81 -2.68 8.92
N ASN A 321 -14.18 -3.18 9.98
CA ASN A 321 -12.76 -3.06 10.23
C ASN A 321 -11.97 -4.37 10.03
N THR A 322 -12.58 -5.35 9.36
CA THR A 322 -11.97 -6.62 8.95
C THR A 322 -11.32 -6.55 7.56
N LYS A 323 -11.57 -5.46 6.82
CA LYS A 323 -10.97 -5.15 5.52
C LYS A 323 -9.98 -4.00 5.66
N LEU A 324 -8.73 -4.24 5.26
CA LEU A 324 -7.68 -3.23 5.13
C LEU A 324 -7.56 -2.84 3.66
N GLU A 325 -7.42 -1.55 3.39
CA GLU A 325 -7.27 -1.00 2.06
C GLU A 325 -6.00 -0.15 1.94
N GLY A 326 -5.38 -0.18 0.77
CA GLY A 326 -4.25 0.65 0.37
C GLY A 326 -4.09 0.62 -1.14
N GLY A 327 -3.32 1.55 -1.70
CA GLY A 327 -3.13 1.68 -3.15
C GLY A 327 -3.11 3.14 -3.57
N ILE A 328 -3.71 3.44 -4.72
CA ILE A 328 -3.72 4.79 -5.29
C ILE A 328 -5.13 5.32 -5.54
N ILE A 329 -5.27 6.65 -5.43
CA ILE A 329 -6.47 7.40 -5.78
C ILE A 329 -6.13 8.32 -6.95
N LEU A 330 -6.88 8.19 -8.04
CA LEU A 330 -6.67 8.92 -9.30
C LEU A 330 -7.59 10.14 -9.46
N GLY A 331 -8.62 10.27 -8.63
CA GLY A 331 -9.58 11.36 -8.76
C GLY A 331 -10.66 11.32 -7.69
N SER A 332 -11.60 12.26 -7.78
CA SER A 332 -12.65 12.48 -6.77
C SER A 332 -13.92 11.67 -7.00
N ASN A 333 -14.16 11.12 -8.20
CA ASN A 333 -15.34 10.30 -8.46
C ASN A 333 -15.13 8.83 -8.02
N ALA A 334 -16.22 8.10 -7.77
CA ALA A 334 -16.18 6.76 -7.20
C ALA A 334 -15.32 5.74 -8.00
N ALA A 335 -15.34 5.81 -9.34
CA ALA A 335 -14.56 4.91 -10.18
C ALA A 335 -13.06 5.22 -10.07
N SER A 336 -12.70 6.50 -10.18
CA SER A 336 -11.31 6.96 -10.03
C SER A 336 -10.72 6.76 -8.63
N ARG A 337 -11.56 6.80 -7.59
CA ARG A 337 -11.16 6.51 -6.20
C ARG A 337 -10.88 5.04 -5.93
N SER A 338 -11.58 4.14 -6.62
CA SER A 338 -11.50 2.69 -6.35
C SER A 338 -10.59 1.93 -7.30
N TYR A 339 -10.29 2.49 -8.50
CA TYR A 339 -9.51 1.82 -9.55
C TYR A 339 -8.22 1.16 -9.06
N GLY A 340 -7.40 1.92 -8.32
CA GLY A 340 -6.09 1.47 -7.85
C GLY A 340 -6.06 0.96 -6.41
N ILE A 341 -7.21 0.83 -5.76
CA ILE A 341 -7.29 0.35 -4.38
C ILE A 341 -7.20 -1.18 -4.36
N LYS A 342 -6.35 -1.68 -3.47
CA LYS A 342 -6.17 -3.09 -3.15
C LYS A 342 -6.62 -3.32 -1.72
N SER A 343 -7.03 -4.55 -1.42
CA SER A 343 -7.52 -4.88 -0.10
C SER A 343 -7.15 -6.27 0.34
N VAL A 344 -7.07 -6.44 1.66
CA VAL A 344 -6.92 -7.73 2.32
C VAL A 344 -7.88 -7.82 3.48
N GLU A 345 -8.49 -8.99 3.64
CA GLU A 345 -9.47 -9.26 4.69
C GLU A 345 -8.93 -10.32 5.66
N LYS A 346 -9.30 -10.19 6.93
CA LYS A 346 -9.08 -11.22 7.94
C LYS A 346 -10.31 -11.35 8.83
N ARG A 347 -10.44 -12.47 9.55
CA ARG A 347 -11.59 -12.72 10.44
C ARG A 347 -11.64 -11.78 11.66
N THR A 348 -10.51 -11.19 12.01
CA THR A 348 -10.37 -10.29 13.16
C THR A 348 -10.22 -8.83 12.71
N SER A 349 -10.45 -7.89 13.62
CA SER A 349 -10.28 -6.48 13.32
C SER A 349 -8.83 -6.10 13.06
N TRP A 350 -8.58 -5.24 12.07
CA TRP A 350 -7.31 -4.56 11.84
C TRP A 350 -7.01 -3.45 12.87
N THR A 351 -7.96 -3.13 13.76
CA THR A 351 -7.82 -2.08 14.79
C THR A 351 -7.38 -2.61 16.15
N ASN A 352 -7.31 -3.95 16.31
CA ASN A 352 -7.03 -4.59 17.60
C ASN A 352 -5.56 -4.45 18.04
N GLU A 353 -4.63 -4.43 17.09
CA GLU A 353 -3.19 -4.58 17.35
C GLU A 353 -2.35 -3.66 16.45
N TYR A 354 -1.05 -3.61 16.74
CA TYR A 354 -0.10 -2.91 15.88
C TYR A 354 0.23 -3.77 14.67
N HIS A 355 0.23 -3.14 13.50
CA HIS A 355 0.65 -3.74 12.24
C HIS A 355 1.80 -2.96 11.62
N ARG A 356 2.61 -3.64 10.80
CA ARG A 356 3.60 -2.99 9.92
C ARG A 356 2.97 -2.76 8.56
N PHE A 357 2.57 -1.53 8.27
CA PHE A 357 2.06 -1.15 6.95
C PHE A 357 3.24 -0.78 6.05
N GLY A 358 3.34 -1.42 4.90
CA GLY A 358 4.44 -1.22 3.95
C GLY A 358 3.96 -0.66 2.62
N LEU A 359 4.81 0.18 2.03
CA LEU A 359 4.66 0.67 0.67
C LEU A 359 6.02 0.57 -0.02
N ASN A 360 6.07 -0.11 -1.17
CA ASN A 360 7.23 -0.09 -2.06
C ASN A 360 6.84 0.65 -3.33
N TRP A 361 7.42 1.82 -3.53
CA TRP A 361 7.10 2.72 -4.64
C TRP A 361 8.30 2.82 -5.57
N LYS A 362 8.14 2.28 -6.77
CA LYS A 362 9.13 2.24 -7.84
C LYS A 362 8.68 3.15 -9.00
N PRO A 363 9.57 3.45 -9.96
CA PRO A 363 9.21 4.22 -11.16
C PRO A 363 8.07 3.62 -11.99
N ASP A 364 7.85 2.30 -11.91
CA ASP A 364 6.92 1.54 -12.73
C ASP A 364 5.75 0.91 -11.95
N SER A 365 5.77 0.99 -10.62
CA SER A 365 4.85 0.23 -9.78
C SER A 365 4.74 0.75 -8.35
N ILE A 366 3.58 0.48 -7.74
CA ILE A 366 3.32 0.74 -6.33
C ILE A 366 2.81 -0.54 -5.69
N THR A 367 3.52 -1.05 -4.68
CA THR A 367 3.16 -2.27 -3.96
C THR A 367 2.81 -1.95 -2.51
N VAL A 368 1.68 -2.46 -2.05
CA VAL A 368 1.22 -2.33 -0.66
C VAL A 368 1.31 -3.65 0.08
N SER A 369 1.73 -3.59 1.34
CA SER A 369 1.90 -4.75 2.21
C SER A 369 1.45 -4.47 3.65
N VAL A 370 1.13 -5.53 4.38
CA VAL A 370 0.88 -5.49 5.82
C VAL A 370 1.55 -6.68 6.48
N ASP A 371 2.28 -6.45 7.58
CA ASP A 371 3.05 -7.47 8.31
C ASP A 371 3.92 -8.33 7.39
N ASP A 372 4.68 -7.62 6.53
CA ASP A 372 5.59 -8.17 5.52
C ASP A 372 4.93 -9.02 4.43
N LYS A 373 3.60 -9.03 4.36
CA LYS A 373 2.81 -9.71 3.32
C LYS A 373 2.28 -8.71 2.31
N VAL A 374 2.69 -8.85 1.06
CA VAL A 374 2.12 -8.10 -0.07
C VAL A 374 0.68 -8.55 -0.30
N TYR A 375 -0.22 -7.58 -0.38
CA TYR A 375 -1.62 -7.83 -0.74
C TYR A 375 -2.06 -7.11 -2.02
N GLY A 376 -1.18 -6.32 -2.63
CA GLY A 376 -1.45 -5.77 -3.95
C GLY A 376 -0.27 -5.01 -4.54
N THR A 377 -0.17 -5.10 -5.86
CA THR A 377 0.71 -4.25 -6.68
C THR A 377 -0.14 -3.56 -7.74
N ILE A 378 0.15 -2.28 -7.97
CA ILE A 378 -0.47 -1.45 -8.97
C ILE A 378 0.58 -1.13 -10.03
N TYR A 379 0.23 -1.37 -11.28
CA TYR A 379 0.99 -0.97 -12.45
C TYR A 379 0.17 0.03 -13.26
N PRO A 380 0.82 1.03 -13.90
CA PRO A 380 0.14 1.83 -14.90
C PRO A 380 -0.19 0.96 -16.12
N PRO A 381 -1.25 1.28 -16.88
CA PRO A 381 -1.43 0.76 -18.24
C PRO A 381 -0.22 1.04 -19.13
N THR A 382 -0.11 0.35 -20.27
CA THR A 382 0.97 0.55 -21.25
C THR A 382 1.16 2.02 -21.61
N ASP A 383 0.05 2.74 -21.81
CA ASP A 383 0.02 4.17 -22.16
C ASP A 383 -0.11 5.10 -20.93
N GLY A 384 0.24 4.59 -19.74
CA GLY A 384 0.19 5.32 -18.48
C GLY A 384 -1.22 5.49 -17.89
N PHE A 385 -1.31 5.99 -16.65
CA PHE A 385 -2.63 6.26 -16.02
C PHE A 385 -3.42 7.36 -16.73
N ALA A 386 -2.74 8.26 -17.46
CA ALA A 386 -3.37 9.28 -18.29
C ALA A 386 -4.35 8.68 -19.32
N SER A 387 -4.05 7.49 -19.85
CA SER A 387 -4.92 6.78 -20.81
C SER A 387 -6.30 6.43 -20.23
N LEU A 388 -6.43 6.36 -18.91
CA LEU A 388 -7.69 6.07 -18.22
C LEU A 388 -8.64 7.27 -18.18
N GLY A 389 -8.19 8.45 -18.61
CA GLY A 389 -8.94 9.71 -18.55
C GLY A 389 -10.39 9.61 -19.03
N PRO A 390 -10.64 9.12 -20.27
CA PRO A 390 -12.00 8.96 -20.79
C PRO A 390 -12.85 7.97 -19.98
N PHE A 391 -12.26 6.84 -19.57
CA PHE A 391 -12.97 5.77 -18.85
C PHE A 391 -13.32 6.15 -17.41
N LEU A 392 -12.39 6.81 -16.72
CA LEU A 392 -12.53 7.22 -15.32
C LEU A 392 -13.01 8.66 -15.13
N LYS A 393 -13.28 9.40 -16.22
CA LYS A 393 -13.68 10.82 -16.21
C LYS A 393 -12.72 11.68 -15.39
N LEU A 394 -11.43 11.51 -15.62
CA LEU A 394 -10.38 12.25 -14.91
C LEU A 394 -10.23 13.65 -15.51
N GLN A 395 -10.30 14.68 -14.67
CA GLN A 395 -10.27 16.08 -15.13
C GLN A 395 -8.89 16.48 -15.68
N ASN A 396 -7.82 15.92 -15.12
CA ASN A 396 -6.44 16.34 -15.39
C ASN A 396 -5.59 15.28 -16.09
N ALA A 397 -6.21 14.25 -16.71
CA ALA A 397 -5.49 13.20 -17.43
C ALA A 397 -4.54 13.72 -18.52
N GLU A 398 -4.89 14.81 -19.21
CA GLU A 398 -4.01 15.42 -20.21
C GLU A 398 -2.73 16.00 -19.59
N ARG A 399 -2.79 16.58 -18.39
CA ARG A 399 -1.59 17.08 -17.70
C ARG A 399 -0.67 15.94 -17.30
N TRP A 400 -1.22 14.77 -16.97
CA TRP A 400 -0.42 13.60 -16.57
C TRP A 400 0.46 13.08 -17.71
N LYS A 401 0.07 13.31 -18.98
CA LYS A 401 0.89 12.96 -20.15
C LYS A 401 2.23 13.71 -20.20
N THR A 402 2.39 14.78 -19.43
CA THR A 402 3.66 15.51 -19.31
C THR A 402 4.67 14.81 -18.38
N GLY A 403 4.22 13.80 -17.63
CA GLY A 403 5.04 12.97 -16.76
C GLY A 403 5.38 11.60 -17.34
N THR A 404 5.78 10.70 -16.47
CA THR A 404 5.99 9.28 -16.78
C THR A 404 4.67 8.52 -16.85
N ASN A 405 4.69 7.24 -17.24
CA ASN A 405 3.50 6.38 -17.22
C ASN A 405 2.88 6.24 -15.82
N LEU A 406 3.66 6.45 -14.76
CA LEU A 406 3.21 6.43 -13.38
C LEU A 406 2.62 7.78 -12.91
N ALA A 407 2.67 8.85 -13.71
CA ALA A 407 2.02 10.11 -13.39
C ALA A 407 0.53 9.87 -13.05
N PRO A 408 0.00 10.45 -11.96
CA PRO A 408 0.58 11.59 -11.22
C PRO A 408 1.56 11.22 -10.08
N PHE A 409 1.96 9.96 -9.94
CA PHE A 409 2.81 9.45 -8.84
C PHE A 409 4.30 9.41 -9.19
N ASP A 410 4.79 10.43 -9.90
CA ASP A 410 6.19 10.52 -10.37
C ASP A 410 6.88 11.82 -9.94
N LYS A 411 6.28 12.53 -9.00
CA LYS A 411 6.81 13.71 -8.30
C LYS A 411 7.09 13.40 -6.84
N GLU A 412 7.82 14.27 -6.16
CA GLU A 412 8.05 14.10 -4.73
C GLU A 412 6.74 14.25 -3.94
N VAL A 413 6.62 13.43 -2.90
CA VAL A 413 5.46 13.39 -2.00
C VAL A 413 5.87 13.62 -0.56
N LEU A 414 4.88 13.94 0.26
CA LEU A 414 4.99 14.18 1.69
C LEU A 414 4.31 13.04 2.44
N LEU A 415 4.84 12.67 3.62
CA LEU A 415 4.15 11.76 4.51
C LEU A 415 3.06 12.50 5.27
N GLN A 416 1.83 11.98 5.25
CA GLN A 416 0.69 12.55 5.97
C GLN A 416 -0.04 11.49 6.80
N LYS A 417 -0.54 11.91 7.97
CA LYS A 417 -1.35 11.09 8.86
C LYS A 417 -2.50 11.92 9.41
N LYS A 418 -3.71 11.37 9.36
CA LYS A 418 -4.91 11.97 9.96
C LYS A 418 -5.84 10.90 10.53
N ARG A 419 -6.76 11.38 11.36
CA ARG A 419 -7.91 10.62 11.86
C ARG A 419 -9.07 11.60 11.90
N TYR A 420 -10.18 11.27 11.26
CA TYR A 420 -11.33 12.17 11.20
C TYR A 420 -12.63 11.38 11.37
N ILE A 421 -13.74 12.13 11.43
CA ILE A 421 -15.09 11.59 11.45
C ILE A 421 -15.79 11.94 10.13
N ARG A 422 -16.52 10.98 9.53
CA ARG A 422 -17.38 11.21 8.37
C ARG A 422 -18.84 11.23 8.77
#